data_AF-A0A8H6C1W9-F1
#
_entry.id   AF-A0A8H6C1W9-F1
#
_cell.length_a   1.000
_cell.length_b   1.000
_cell.length_c   1.000
_cell.angle_alpha   90.00
_cell.angle_beta   90.00
_cell.angle_gamma   90.00
#
_symmetry.space_group_name_H-M   'P 1'
#
loop_
_entity.id
_entity.type
_entity.pdbx_description
1 polymer ?
#
loop_
_entity_poly.entity_id
_entity_poly.type
_entity_poly.pdbx_seq_one_letter_code
_entity_poly.pdbx_strand_id
1 'polypeptide(L)'
;MFGSKIFSRLFFKRTYATYKRFDNTTSSSSFTTSYAHLLTNRKTLYIGGGLLGFYVYNLHDAPYTHRSRFIWVPYWLETKIGDYSYRQIYQQFQSQILPHSNPLYNRVSTIMNKLLDVALNDNINDDLNARFLNHLKSLKWEINIIQNDSLPPNAFILPNGKIFIFSSIMPICKMKMD
;
A
#
# COMPACT_ATOMS: atom_id res chain seq x y z
N MET A 1 -18.65 -90.16 36.61
CA MET A 1 -19.56 -89.78 37.71
C MET A 1 -19.18 -88.40 38.21
N PHE A 2 -20.17 -87.51 38.27
CA PHE A 2 -20.22 -86.19 38.93
C PHE A 2 -19.28 -85.06 38.47
N GLY A 3 -19.88 -84.13 37.74
CA GLY A 3 -19.33 -82.80 37.47
C GLY A 3 -19.58 -81.81 38.60
N SER A 4 -18.82 -80.73 38.58
CA SER A 4 -19.12 -79.49 39.31
C SER A 4 -18.99 -78.31 38.35
N LYS A 5 -20.11 -77.61 38.14
CA LYS A 5 -20.16 -76.38 37.34
C LYS A 5 -19.66 -75.24 38.23
N ILE A 6 -18.54 -74.63 37.86
CA ILE A 6 -18.00 -73.45 38.53
C ILE A 6 -18.67 -72.22 37.89
N PHE A 7 -19.61 -71.61 38.62
CA PHE A 7 -20.18 -70.31 38.27
C PHE A 7 -19.20 -69.20 38.64
N SER A 8 -18.56 -68.57 37.65
CA SER A 8 -17.84 -67.31 37.86
C SER A 8 -18.81 -66.13 37.71
N ARG A 9 -18.99 -65.37 38.80
CA ARG A 9 -19.80 -64.15 38.82
C ARG A 9 -19.09 -63.04 38.03
N LEU A 10 -19.74 -62.49 37.02
CA LEU A 10 -19.29 -61.28 36.33
C LEU A 10 -19.43 -60.07 37.26
N PHE A 11 -18.32 -59.53 37.75
CA PHE A 11 -18.29 -58.25 38.45
C PHE A 11 -18.36 -57.11 37.42
N PHE A 12 -19.52 -56.49 37.28
CA PHE A 12 -19.65 -55.22 36.54
C PHE A 12 -18.99 -54.09 37.35
N LYS A 13 -17.89 -53.52 36.84
CA LYS A 13 -17.32 -52.28 37.39
C LYS A 13 -18.26 -51.11 37.07
N ARG A 14 -18.89 -50.52 38.09
CA ARG A 14 -19.60 -49.25 37.96
C ARG A 14 -18.59 -48.11 37.83
N THR A 15 -18.69 -47.35 36.74
CA THR A 15 -17.93 -46.11 36.54
C THR A 15 -18.65 -44.99 37.29
N TYR A 16 -18.01 -44.39 38.28
CA TYR A 16 -18.51 -43.19 38.94
C TYR A 16 -18.04 -41.95 38.17
N ALA A 17 -18.94 -40.99 37.95
CA ALA A 17 -18.60 -39.73 37.32
C ALA A 17 -17.80 -38.86 38.29
N THR A 18 -16.53 -38.62 37.98
CA THR A 18 -15.69 -37.65 38.69
C THR A 18 -16.08 -36.23 38.26
N TYR A 19 -16.67 -35.47 39.17
CA TYR A 19 -16.97 -34.05 38.95
C TYR A 19 -15.69 -33.23 38.96
N LYS A 20 -15.34 -32.60 37.83
CA LYS A 20 -14.28 -31.60 37.78
C LYS A 20 -14.80 -30.30 38.36
N ARG A 21 -14.38 -30.00 39.60
CA ARG A 21 -14.63 -28.70 40.22
C ARG A 21 -13.75 -27.65 39.54
N PHE A 22 -14.32 -26.50 39.22
CA PHE A 22 -13.55 -25.34 38.79
C PHE A 22 -12.67 -24.86 39.95
N ASP A 23 -11.36 -25.05 39.82
CA ASP A 23 -10.37 -24.49 40.74
C ASP A 23 -10.34 -22.97 40.58
N ASN A 24 -10.70 -22.27 41.65
CA ASN A 24 -10.65 -20.81 41.75
C ASN A 24 -9.23 -20.38 42.13
N THR A 25 -8.26 -20.52 41.22
CA THR A 25 -6.95 -19.87 41.36
C THR A 25 -7.05 -18.43 40.88
N THR A 26 -7.24 -17.52 41.84
CA THR A 26 -6.86 -16.09 41.83
C THR A 26 -6.68 -15.44 40.45
N SER A 27 -7.75 -14.80 39.99
CA SER A 27 -7.91 -14.04 38.74
C SER A 27 -7.08 -12.76 38.60
N SER A 28 -5.79 -12.75 38.97
CA SER A 28 -4.91 -11.59 38.80
C SER A 28 -3.89 -11.72 37.64
N SER A 29 -3.93 -12.81 36.86
CA SER A 29 -2.95 -13.09 35.81
C SER A 29 -3.54 -13.35 34.41
N SER A 30 -4.85 -13.20 34.22
CA SER A 30 -5.52 -13.57 32.96
C SER A 30 -5.17 -12.65 31.78
N PHE A 31 -4.83 -11.38 32.04
CA PHE A 31 -4.47 -10.43 30.98
C PHE A 31 -2.99 -10.59 30.57
N THR A 32 -2.05 -10.61 31.52
CA THR A 32 -0.60 -10.65 31.24
C THR A 32 -0.11 -12.01 30.72
N THR A 33 -0.67 -13.13 31.23
CA THR A 33 -0.31 -14.49 30.77
C THR A 33 -0.78 -14.74 29.33
N SER A 34 -1.88 -14.11 28.92
CA SER A 34 -2.45 -14.24 27.57
C SER A 34 -1.54 -13.60 26.50
N TYR A 35 -1.01 -12.40 26.74
CA TYR A 35 -0.04 -11.78 25.83
C TYR A 35 1.32 -12.49 25.83
N ALA A 36 1.78 -12.99 26.98
CA ALA A 36 3.03 -13.74 27.07
C ALA A 36 2.99 -15.04 26.23
N HIS A 37 1.86 -15.74 26.22
CA HIS A 37 1.68 -16.95 25.40
C HIS A 37 1.55 -16.62 23.90
N LEU A 38 1.02 -15.44 23.54
CA LEU A 38 1.03 -14.96 22.16
C LEU A 38 2.44 -14.61 21.65
N LEU A 39 3.34 -14.14 22.51
CA LEU A 39 4.73 -13.82 22.12
C LEU A 39 5.67 -15.04 22.10
N THR A 40 5.31 -16.12 22.80
CA THR A 40 6.13 -17.35 22.89
C THR A 40 5.68 -18.49 21.98
N ASN A 41 4.50 -18.38 21.37
CA ASN A 41 4.00 -19.38 20.44
C ASN A 41 4.90 -19.43 19.18
N ARG A 42 5.44 -20.61 18.85
CA ARG A 42 6.25 -20.81 17.63
C ARG A 42 5.60 -20.24 16.36
N LYS A 43 4.26 -20.37 16.23
CA LYS A 43 3.54 -19.86 15.06
C LYS A 43 3.57 -18.34 14.97
N THR A 44 3.44 -17.64 16.10
CA THR A 44 3.48 -16.18 16.14
C THR A 44 4.90 -15.65 15.95
N LEU A 45 5.92 -16.38 16.43
CA LEU A 45 7.32 -16.07 16.13
C LEU A 45 7.63 -16.20 14.63
N TYR A 46 7.14 -17.25 13.95
CA TYR A 46 7.31 -17.37 12.50
C TYR A 46 6.61 -16.26 11.73
N ILE A 47 5.37 -15.92 12.11
CA ILE A 47 4.61 -14.82 11.47
C ILE A 47 5.30 -13.48 11.75
N GLY A 48 5.69 -13.22 13.00
CA GLY A 48 6.36 -11.98 13.39
C GLY A 48 7.71 -11.82 12.71
N GLY A 49 8.52 -12.87 12.66
CA GLY A 49 9.78 -12.88 11.93
C GLY A 49 9.59 -12.68 10.43
N GLY A 50 8.59 -13.33 9.83
CA GLY A 50 8.24 -13.15 8.42
C GLY A 50 7.80 -11.72 8.10
N LEU A 51 6.95 -11.11 8.92
CA LEU A 51 6.51 -9.72 8.77
C LEU A 51 7.67 -8.74 8.94
N LEU A 52 8.55 -8.97 9.91
CA LEU A 52 9.72 -8.14 10.14
C LEU A 52 10.71 -8.24 8.96
N GLY A 53 10.96 -9.44 8.45
CA GLY A 53 11.77 -9.65 7.24
C GLY A 53 11.14 -8.97 6.01
N PHE A 54 9.83 -9.12 5.83
CA PHE A 54 9.10 -8.44 4.74
C PHE A 54 9.18 -6.92 4.84
N TYR A 55 9.07 -6.36 6.05
CA TYR A 55 9.18 -4.93 6.28
C TYR A 55 10.56 -4.39 5.90
N VAL A 56 11.63 -5.04 6.37
CA VAL A 56 13.01 -4.65 6.05
C VAL A 56 13.31 -4.81 4.57
N TYR A 57 12.80 -5.87 3.92
CA TYR A 57 13.01 -6.11 2.50
C TYR A 57 12.39 -5.04 1.59
N ASN A 58 11.20 -4.53 1.95
CA ASN A 58 10.50 -3.48 1.18
C ASN A 58 10.85 -2.06 1.66
N LEU A 59 11.85 -1.92 2.54
CA LEU A 59 12.39 -0.63 2.93
C LEU A 59 13.35 -0.18 1.83
N HIS A 60 12.99 0.89 1.13
CA HIS A 60 13.76 1.45 0.03
C HIS A 60 14.12 2.89 0.35
N ASP A 61 15.33 3.30 -0.01
CA ASP A 61 15.72 4.70 0.12
C ASP A 61 15.20 5.52 -1.07
N ALA A 62 14.83 6.77 -0.80
CA ALA A 62 14.39 7.69 -1.84
C ALA A 62 15.58 8.13 -2.73
N PRO A 63 15.41 8.16 -4.07
CA PRO A 63 16.50 8.42 -5.02
C PRO A 63 17.21 9.77 -4.83
N TYR A 64 16.48 10.79 -4.37
CA TYR A 64 16.99 12.17 -4.27
C TYR A 64 17.28 12.62 -2.84
N THR A 65 16.41 12.25 -1.89
CA THR A 65 16.50 12.73 -0.49
C THR A 65 17.13 11.72 0.45
N HIS A 66 17.41 10.50 -0.02
CA HIS A 66 17.93 9.38 0.77
C HIS A 66 17.15 9.09 2.06
N ARG A 67 15.86 9.46 2.08
CA ARG A 67 14.97 9.13 3.20
C ARG A 67 14.43 7.72 3.00
N SER A 68 14.54 6.88 4.03
CA SER A 68 13.97 5.53 3.99
C SER A 68 12.45 5.58 3.96
N ARG A 69 11.86 4.87 3.00
CA ARG A 69 10.41 4.72 2.80
C ARG A 69 10.06 3.26 2.61
N PHE A 70 8.93 2.85 3.16
CA PHE A 70 8.40 1.50 2.97
C PHE A 70 7.44 1.50 1.78
N ILE A 71 7.80 0.80 0.70
CA ILE A 71 6.95 0.63 -0.48
C ILE A 71 6.91 -0.84 -0.84
N TRP A 72 5.74 -1.44 -0.65
CA TRP A 72 5.47 -2.84 -0.97
C TRP A 72 4.62 -3.01 -2.23
N VAL A 73 4.22 -1.89 -2.86
CA VAL A 73 3.34 -1.88 -4.04
C VAL A 73 4.19 -2.07 -5.30
N PRO A 74 3.91 -3.10 -6.12
CA PRO A 74 4.63 -3.29 -7.38
C PRO A 74 4.14 -2.32 -8.47
N TYR A 75 5.01 -1.97 -9.41
CA TYR A 75 4.73 -0.99 -10.48
C TYR A 75 3.50 -1.30 -11.35
N TRP A 76 3.20 -2.58 -11.61
CA TRP A 76 2.01 -2.96 -12.37
C TRP A 76 0.72 -2.61 -11.63
N LEU A 77 0.71 -2.73 -10.31
CA LEU A 77 -0.44 -2.43 -9.47
C LEU A 77 -0.59 -0.91 -9.33
N GLU A 78 0.52 -0.21 -9.15
CA GLU A 78 0.59 1.25 -9.17
C GLU A 78 0.00 1.81 -10.48
N THR A 79 0.40 1.26 -11.63
CA THR A 79 -0.15 1.64 -12.94
C THR A 79 -1.66 1.37 -13.02
N LYS A 80 -2.12 0.21 -12.54
CA LYS A 80 -3.55 -0.17 -12.55
C LYS A 80 -4.39 0.77 -11.68
N ILE A 81 -3.89 1.15 -10.51
CA ILE A 81 -4.54 2.15 -9.64
C ILE A 81 -4.61 3.49 -10.37
N GLY A 82 -3.51 3.91 -11.01
CA GLY A 82 -3.48 5.12 -11.82
C GLY A 82 -4.50 5.14 -12.95
N ASP A 83 -4.66 4.02 -13.67
CA ASP A 83 -5.64 3.90 -14.74
C ASP A 83 -7.09 3.97 -14.24
N TYR A 84 -7.34 3.44 -13.04
CA TYR A 84 -8.67 3.55 -12.42
C TYR A 84 -8.95 4.98 -11.99
N SER A 85 -8.02 5.62 -11.28
CA SER A 85 -8.12 7.02 -10.87
C SER A 85 -8.25 7.97 -12.07
N TYR A 86 -7.53 7.70 -13.15
CA TYR A 86 -7.62 8.47 -14.38
C TYR A 86 -9.03 8.45 -14.95
N ARG A 87 -9.67 7.27 -15.05
CA ARG A 87 -11.04 7.14 -15.57
C ARG A 87 -12.04 7.89 -14.69
N GLN A 88 -11.88 7.84 -13.37
CA GLN A 88 -12.76 8.55 -12.44
C GLN A 88 -12.66 10.07 -12.62
N ILE A 89 -11.44 10.60 -12.67
CA ILE A 89 -11.18 12.03 -12.85
C ILE A 89 -11.65 12.48 -14.24
N TYR A 90 -11.37 11.69 -15.27
CA TYR A 90 -11.83 11.96 -16.63
C TYR A 90 -13.36 12.00 -16.70
N GLN A 91 -14.07 11.05 -16.09
CA GLN A 91 -15.53 11.08 -16.03
C GLN A 91 -16.07 12.33 -15.32
N GLN A 92 -15.39 12.80 -14.28
CA GLN A 92 -15.79 13.98 -13.52
C GLN A 92 -15.53 15.29 -14.27
N PHE A 93 -14.41 15.41 -14.99
CA PHE A 93 -13.94 16.67 -15.56
C PHE A 93 -13.88 16.70 -17.10
N GLN A 94 -14.29 15.65 -17.81
CA GLN A 94 -14.18 15.53 -19.28
C GLN A 94 -14.68 16.76 -20.05
N SER A 95 -15.76 17.40 -19.60
CA SER A 95 -16.34 18.59 -20.26
C SER A 95 -15.53 19.87 -20.05
N GLN A 96 -14.60 19.85 -19.10
CA GLN A 96 -13.77 20.98 -18.69
C GLN A 96 -12.30 20.79 -19.08
N ILE A 97 -11.94 19.67 -19.72
CA ILE A 97 -10.58 19.45 -20.21
C ILE A 97 -10.35 20.31 -21.46
N LEU A 98 -9.27 21.10 -21.43
CA LEU A 98 -8.89 21.95 -22.55
C LEU A 98 -8.42 21.13 -23.76
N PRO A 99 -8.83 21.48 -24.98
CA PRO A 99 -8.29 20.88 -26.19
C PRO A 99 -6.84 21.31 -26.41
N HIS A 100 -6.07 20.47 -27.11
CA HIS A 100 -4.64 20.70 -27.39
C HIS A 100 -4.37 21.94 -28.26
N SER A 101 -5.40 22.50 -28.92
CA SER A 101 -5.29 23.72 -29.74
C SER A 101 -5.11 25.00 -28.91
N ASN A 102 -5.38 24.98 -27.61
CA ASN A 102 -5.34 26.17 -26.79
C ASN A 102 -3.88 26.65 -26.54
N PRO A 103 -3.56 27.95 -26.69
CA PRO A 103 -2.21 28.47 -26.44
C PRO A 103 -1.70 28.24 -25.00
N LEU A 104 -2.61 28.20 -24.01
CA LEU A 104 -2.28 27.86 -22.63
C LEU A 104 -1.73 26.44 -22.53
N TYR A 105 -2.37 25.49 -23.23
CA TYR A 105 -1.92 24.10 -23.30
C TYR A 105 -0.49 24.00 -23.84
N ASN A 106 -0.19 24.69 -24.94
CA ASN A 106 1.14 24.70 -25.56
C ASN A 106 2.22 25.27 -24.63
N ARG A 107 1.89 26.31 -23.86
CA ARG A 107 2.84 26.90 -22.91
C ARG A 107 3.16 25.93 -21.77
N VAL A 108 2.14 25.32 -21.19
CA VAL A 108 2.29 24.35 -20.08
C VAL A 108 3.01 23.10 -20.57
N SER A 109 2.65 22.57 -21.74
CA SER A 109 3.30 21.39 -22.31
C SER A 109 4.78 21.63 -22.57
N THR A 110 5.16 22.80 -23.06
CA THR A 110 6.58 23.16 -23.26
C THR A 110 7.36 23.14 -21.95
N ILE A 111 6.81 23.71 -20.88
CA ILE A 111 7.47 23.73 -19.56
C ILE A 111 7.56 22.31 -19.00
N MET A 112 6.46 21.55 -19.04
CA MET A 112 6.44 20.20 -18.52
C MET A 112 7.39 19.27 -19.27
N ASN A 113 7.46 19.38 -20.59
CA ASN A 113 8.40 18.60 -21.41
C ASN A 113 9.85 18.90 -21.04
N LYS A 114 10.20 20.16 -20.74
CA LYS A 114 11.54 20.52 -20.25
C LYS A 114 11.83 19.89 -18.88
N LEU A 115 10.87 19.93 -17.95
CA LEU A 115 11.03 19.33 -16.62
C LEU A 115 11.17 17.81 -16.71
N LEU A 116 10.38 17.17 -17.58
CA LEU A 116 10.45 15.74 -17.81
C LEU A 116 11.77 15.33 -18.44
N ASP A 117 12.26 16.08 -19.43
CA ASP A 117 13.54 15.82 -20.08
C ASP A 117 14.70 15.87 -19.07
N VAL A 118 14.74 16.90 -18.23
CA VAL A 118 15.74 17.00 -17.15
C VAL A 118 15.64 15.83 -16.18
N ALA A 119 14.42 15.44 -15.76
CA ALA A 119 14.23 14.35 -14.82
C ALA A 119 14.56 12.96 -15.39
N LEU A 120 14.40 12.75 -16.71
CA LEU A 120 14.67 11.46 -17.36
C LEU A 120 16.12 11.30 -17.84
N ASN A 121 16.79 12.41 -18.12
CA ASN A 121 18.18 12.46 -18.57
C ASN A 121 19.17 12.66 -17.42
N ASP A 122 18.68 12.80 -16.19
CA ASP A 122 19.55 12.94 -15.03
C ASP A 122 20.42 11.67 -14.88
N ASN A 123 21.74 11.86 -14.89
CA ASN A 123 22.72 10.77 -14.80
C ASN A 123 22.91 10.36 -13.35
N ILE A 124 21.86 9.84 -12.73
CA ILE A 124 21.95 9.28 -11.38
C ILE A 124 22.69 7.94 -11.50
N ASN A 125 23.98 7.95 -11.19
CA ASN A 125 24.93 6.83 -11.35
C ASN A 125 24.72 5.66 -10.35
N ASP A 126 23.52 5.49 -9.79
CA ASP A 126 23.21 4.45 -8.82
C ASP A 126 22.28 3.40 -9.46
N ASP A 127 22.72 2.14 -9.44
CA ASP A 127 22.02 1.00 -10.06
C ASP A 127 20.60 0.81 -9.48
N LEU A 128 20.40 1.16 -8.20
CA LEU A 128 19.08 1.16 -7.56
C LEU A 128 18.11 2.15 -8.23
N ASN A 129 18.63 3.29 -8.68
CA ASN A 129 17.86 4.35 -9.32
C ASN A 129 17.55 4.03 -10.79
N ALA A 130 18.33 3.15 -11.43
CA ALA A 130 18.09 2.74 -12.80
C ALA A 130 16.72 2.06 -12.98
N ARG A 131 16.28 1.23 -12.03
CA ARG A 131 14.95 0.58 -12.09
C ARG A 131 13.81 1.60 -12.02
N PHE A 132 13.95 2.60 -11.14
CA PHE A 132 13.01 3.70 -11.01
C PHE A 132 12.98 4.57 -12.27
N LEU A 133 14.14 4.93 -12.83
CA LEU A 133 14.23 5.70 -14.08
C LEU A 133 13.63 4.93 -15.26
N ASN A 134 13.90 3.63 -15.37
CA ASN A 134 13.30 2.77 -16.40
C ASN A 134 11.77 2.73 -16.27
N HIS A 135 11.25 2.67 -15.04
CA HIS A 135 9.81 2.78 -14.79
C HIS A 135 9.26 4.13 -15.29
N LEU A 136 9.86 5.25 -14.91
CA LEU A 136 9.44 6.58 -15.38
C LEU A 136 9.49 6.73 -16.91
N LYS A 137 10.50 6.14 -17.56
CA LYS A 137 10.64 6.12 -19.04
C LYS A 137 9.56 5.28 -19.72
N SER A 138 9.08 4.24 -19.06
CA SER A 138 8.00 3.38 -19.58
C SER A 138 6.61 4.01 -19.49
N LEU A 139 6.43 5.07 -18.69
CA LEU A 139 5.14 5.73 -18.52
C LEU A 139 4.77 6.60 -19.72
N LYS A 140 3.47 6.65 -20.05
CA LYS A 140 2.92 7.50 -21.12
C LYS A 140 2.46 8.84 -20.56
N TRP A 141 3.41 9.75 -20.44
CA TRP A 141 3.18 11.11 -19.94
C TRP A 141 2.17 11.87 -20.79
N GLU A 142 1.12 12.38 -20.15
CA GLU A 142 0.06 13.16 -20.80
C GLU A 142 -0.44 14.25 -19.86
N ILE A 143 -0.69 15.43 -20.42
CA ILE A 143 -1.07 16.61 -19.66
C ILE A 143 -2.53 16.89 -19.92
N ASN A 144 -3.30 17.01 -18.85
CA ASN A 144 -4.71 17.34 -18.85
C ASN A 144 -4.89 18.66 -18.09
N ILE A 145 -5.39 19.69 -18.77
CA ILE A 145 -5.66 20.98 -18.13
C ILE A 145 -7.15 21.11 -17.94
N ILE A 146 -7.58 21.25 -16.69
CA ILE A 146 -8.97 21.43 -16.31
C ILE A 146 -9.25 22.93 -16.25
N GLN A 147 -10.05 23.45 -17.17
CA GLN A 147 -10.48 24.84 -17.19
C GLN A 147 -11.70 25.01 -16.28
N ASN A 148 -11.44 25.35 -15.03
CA ASN A 148 -12.47 25.65 -14.05
C ASN A 148 -11.93 26.62 -13.00
N ASP A 149 -12.29 27.89 -13.13
CA ASP A 149 -11.80 28.96 -12.27
C ASP A 149 -12.54 29.03 -10.92
N SER A 150 -13.61 28.25 -10.75
CA SER A 150 -14.35 28.13 -9.47
C SER A 150 -13.64 27.16 -8.50
N LEU A 151 -12.80 26.27 -9.01
CA LEU A 151 -12.08 25.29 -8.21
C LEU A 151 -10.79 25.88 -7.62
N PRO A 152 -10.41 25.47 -6.41
CA PRO A 152 -9.18 25.94 -5.80
C PRO A 152 -7.95 25.59 -6.67
N PRO A 153 -6.92 26.44 -6.67
CA PRO A 153 -5.68 26.23 -7.42
C PRO A 153 -5.00 24.94 -6.97
N ASN A 154 -4.80 24.01 -7.90
CA ASN A 154 -4.12 22.74 -7.62
C ASN A 154 -3.46 22.17 -8.89
N ALA A 155 -2.55 21.21 -8.69
CA ALA A 155 -2.03 20.34 -9.72
C ALA A 155 -1.61 19.02 -9.07
N PHE A 156 -1.88 17.90 -9.73
CA PHE A 156 -1.49 16.58 -9.22
C PHE A 156 -1.12 15.62 -10.36
N ILE A 157 -0.38 14.58 -10.02
CA ILE A 157 0.13 13.58 -10.97
C ILE A 157 -0.39 12.21 -10.53
N LEU A 158 -0.84 11.41 -11.49
CA LEU A 158 -1.23 10.03 -11.29
C LEU A 158 -0.05 9.09 -11.52
N PRO A 159 -0.01 7.93 -10.82
CA PRO A 159 1.08 6.98 -10.93
C PRO A 159 1.30 6.40 -12.34
N ASN A 160 0.30 6.47 -13.22
CA ASN A 160 0.41 6.06 -14.62
C ASN A 160 0.98 7.15 -15.55
N GLY A 161 1.51 8.26 -15.01
CA GLY A 161 2.11 9.36 -15.77
C GLY A 161 1.13 10.40 -16.29
N LYS A 162 -0.13 10.39 -15.85
CA LYS A 162 -1.12 11.41 -16.23
C LYS A 162 -1.07 12.60 -15.29
N ILE A 163 -0.97 13.80 -15.83
CA ILE A 163 -0.82 15.03 -15.06
C ILE A 163 -2.09 15.86 -15.21
N PHE A 164 -2.61 16.36 -14.09
CA PHE A 164 -3.79 17.22 -14.04
C PHE A 164 -3.42 18.58 -13.45
N ILE A 165 -3.76 19.64 -14.18
CA ILE A 165 -3.47 21.02 -13.77
C ILE A 165 -4.77 21.82 -13.86
N PHE A 166 -5.14 22.51 -12.79
CA PHE A 166 -6.30 23.39 -12.79
C PHE A 166 -5.93 24.78 -13.32
N SER A 167 -6.75 25.36 -14.20
CA SER A 167 -6.53 26.70 -14.74
C SER A 167 -6.42 27.77 -13.64
N SER A 168 -7.07 27.55 -12.51
CA SER A 168 -7.05 28.44 -11.34
C SER A 168 -5.66 28.65 -10.72
N ILE A 169 -4.66 27.82 -11.05
CA ILE A 169 -3.26 28.04 -10.63
C ILE A 169 -2.59 29.18 -11.45
N MET A 170 -3.04 29.43 -12.67
CA MET A 170 -2.36 30.34 -13.61
C MET A 170 -2.26 31.79 -13.12
N PRO A 171 -3.30 32.38 -12.50
CA PRO A 171 -3.19 33.72 -11.92
C PRO A 171 -2.14 33.83 -10.82
N ILE A 172 -1.88 32.75 -10.08
CA ILE A 172 -0.93 32.71 -8.96
C ILE A 172 0.50 32.56 -9.48
N CYS A 173 0.68 31.79 -10.55
CA CYS A 173 1.97 31.61 -11.22
C CYS A 173 2.37 32.79 -12.12
N LYS A 174 1.55 33.84 -12.22
CA LYS A 174 1.99 35.10 -12.82
C LYS A 174 3.07 35.68 -11.91
N MET A 175 4.31 35.47 -12.31
CA MET A 175 5.44 36.20 -11.77
C MET A 175 5.10 37.69 -11.88
N LYS A 176 5.05 38.38 -10.74
CA LYS A 176 4.93 39.82 -10.70
C LYS A 176 6.23 40.37 -11.30
N MET A 177 6.22 40.66 -12.60
CA MET A 177 7.24 41.48 -13.22
C MET A 177 6.92 42.92 -12.82
N ASP A 178 7.29 43.26 -11.58
CA ASP A 178 7.51 44.65 -11.17
C ASP A 178 8.92 45.05 -11.61
#